data_AF-A0A3D5X7Y4-F1
#
_entry.id   AF-A0A3D5X7Y4-F1
#
_cell.length_a   1.000
_cell.length_b   1.000
_cell.length_c   1.000
_cell.angle_alpha   90.00
_cell.angle_beta   90.00
_cell.angle_gamma   90.00
#
_symmetry.space_group_name_H-M   'P 1'
#
loop_
_entity.id
_entity.type
_entity.pdbx_description
1 polymer ?
#
loop_
_entity_poly.entity_id
_entity_poly.type
_entity_poly.pdbx_seq_one_letter_code
_entity_poly.pdbx_strand_id
1 'polypeptide(L)'
;MEFTKTYHELRQNFSITSADIELNEREFTFRSIPFRSNSKPIPYTRTGIYNGTDCHSFAIDDAKIEENSHFDLPVYLPNSSSKYNKAIVLLHGLNERSWHKYLPWAHSLGQKTNRPVILFPLAFHMNRGCDDWSNPRLMIPHLTNRKENKDISMATFANIALSQRLSDDPLRFFTSGKQSANDLIQLLEQINQGSFPFLEKGAQVDFFSYSIGSFLAQILFLANPNEVVSYSKLFIFCGGSLFNAMNGTSRLIMDSHAFRSLRKYYLNNFLFETRSRSPLSSFIK
;
A
#
# COMPACT_ATOMS: atom_id res chain seq x y z
N MET A 1 7.95 -21.43 15.64
CA MET A 1 6.97 -21.21 14.56
C MET A 1 7.56 -21.81 13.29
N GLU A 2 6.92 -22.82 12.72
CA GLU A 2 7.26 -23.31 11.39
C GLU A 2 6.61 -22.41 10.34
N PHE A 3 7.39 -21.47 9.78
CA PHE A 3 6.88 -20.46 8.85
C PHE A 3 6.09 -21.06 7.68
N THR A 4 6.61 -22.13 7.05
CA THR A 4 5.99 -22.76 5.89
C THR A 4 4.63 -23.37 6.22
N LYS A 5 4.53 -24.08 7.36
CA LYS A 5 3.28 -24.68 7.83
C LYS A 5 2.23 -23.59 8.09
N THR A 6 2.58 -22.60 8.91
CA THR A 6 1.69 -21.46 9.22
C THR A 6 1.27 -20.70 7.96
N TYR A 7 2.18 -20.51 7.00
CA TYR A 7 1.86 -19.88 5.71
C TYR A 7 0.78 -20.64 4.94
N HIS A 8 0.92 -21.97 4.80
CA HIS A 8 -0.06 -22.76 4.06
C HIS A 8 -1.42 -22.80 4.75
N GLU A 9 -1.44 -22.97 6.08
CA GLU A 9 -2.67 -22.96 6.88
C GLU A 9 -3.41 -21.62 6.77
N LEU A 10 -2.72 -20.49 7.03
CA LEU A 10 -3.33 -19.17 6.95
C LEU A 10 -3.79 -18.85 5.52
N ARG A 11 -3.00 -19.21 4.51
CA ARG A 11 -3.36 -18.97 3.10
C ARG A 11 -4.61 -19.73 2.66
N GLN A 12 -4.81 -20.96 3.14
CA GLN A 12 -5.98 -21.77 2.75
C GLN A 12 -7.29 -21.23 3.32
N ASN A 13 -7.22 -20.58 4.47
CA ASN A 13 -8.40 -20.18 5.22
C ASN A 13 -8.67 -18.67 5.17
N PHE A 14 -7.66 -17.84 4.88
CA PHE A 14 -7.80 -16.40 4.82
C PHE A 14 -8.59 -15.93 3.60
N SER A 15 -9.51 -15.00 3.83
CA SER A 15 -10.34 -14.32 2.85
C SER A 15 -10.60 -12.91 3.36
N ILE A 16 -10.33 -11.91 2.54
CA ILE A 16 -10.59 -10.51 2.93
C ILE A 16 -12.09 -10.17 2.89
N THR A 17 -12.88 -10.92 2.12
CA THR A 17 -14.32 -10.68 1.94
C THR A 17 -15.18 -11.40 2.98
N SER A 18 -14.59 -12.30 3.76
CA SER A 18 -15.29 -13.02 4.83
C SER A 18 -15.19 -12.22 6.13
N ALA A 19 -16.32 -12.03 6.81
CA ALA A 19 -16.44 -11.11 7.94
C ALA A 19 -15.49 -11.44 9.12
N ASP A 20 -15.41 -12.71 9.50
CA ASP A 20 -14.53 -13.21 10.55
C ASP A 20 -14.01 -14.59 10.14
N ILE A 21 -12.68 -14.78 10.25
CA ILE A 21 -12.01 -16.05 9.97
C ILE A 21 -11.36 -16.52 11.26
N GLU A 22 -12.01 -17.49 11.89
CA GLU A 22 -11.46 -18.20 13.03
C GLU A 22 -10.54 -19.30 12.53
N LEU A 23 -9.26 -19.24 12.93
CA LEU A 23 -8.26 -20.23 12.58
C LEU A 23 -7.76 -20.90 13.84
N ASN A 24 -7.85 -22.24 13.87
CA ASN A 24 -7.44 -23.11 14.98
C ASN A 24 -8.14 -22.81 16.31
N GLU A 25 -9.20 -23.57 16.62
CA GLU A 25 -9.74 -23.80 17.99
C GLU A 25 -9.74 -22.58 18.95
N ARG A 26 -10.10 -21.39 18.45
CA ARG A 26 -10.22 -20.13 19.22
C ARG A 26 -8.91 -19.57 19.81
N GLU A 27 -7.76 -19.66 19.14
CA GLU A 27 -6.56 -18.92 19.61
C GLU A 27 -6.45 -17.48 19.08
N PHE A 28 -6.96 -17.21 17.88
CA PHE A 28 -6.98 -15.88 17.27
C PHE A 28 -8.01 -15.80 16.14
N THR A 29 -8.29 -14.59 15.67
CA THR A 29 -9.15 -14.37 14.50
C THR A 29 -8.54 -13.35 13.54
N PHE A 30 -8.85 -13.48 12.25
CA PHE A 30 -8.71 -12.39 11.29
C PHE A 30 -10.08 -11.78 11.04
N ARG A 31 -10.19 -10.46 11.23
CA ARG A 31 -11.39 -9.69 10.97
C ARG A 31 -11.14 -8.70 9.84
N SER A 32 -12.11 -8.54 8.96
CA SER A 32 -12.07 -7.53 7.91
C SER A 32 -12.80 -6.26 8.36
N ILE A 33 -12.13 -5.11 8.36
CA ILE A 33 -12.69 -3.84 8.82
C ILE A 33 -12.82 -2.88 7.64
N PRO A 34 -14.05 -2.49 7.24
CA PRO A 34 -14.25 -1.53 6.16
C PRO A 34 -13.58 -0.18 6.47
N PHE A 35 -12.89 0.36 5.47
CA PHE A 35 -12.24 1.66 5.54
C PHE A 35 -12.58 2.49 4.31
N ARG A 36 -12.92 3.76 4.54
CA ARG A 36 -13.20 4.74 3.50
C ARG A 36 -12.15 5.84 3.53
N SER A 37 -11.38 5.95 2.46
CA SER A 37 -10.40 7.03 2.29
C SER A 37 -11.12 8.36 2.12
N ASN A 38 -10.71 9.38 2.90
CA ASN A 38 -11.13 10.77 2.68
C ASN A 38 -10.19 11.52 1.73
N SER A 39 -9.11 10.87 1.28
CA SER A 39 -8.12 11.47 0.40
C SER A 39 -8.69 11.67 -1.00
N LYS A 40 -8.49 12.86 -1.55
CA LYS A 40 -8.80 13.15 -2.94
C LYS A 40 -7.55 12.93 -3.79
N PRO A 41 -7.54 11.99 -4.76
CA PRO A 41 -6.42 11.87 -5.68
C PRO A 41 -6.27 13.17 -6.50
N ILE A 42 -5.05 13.48 -6.95
CA ILE A 42 -4.86 14.57 -7.91
C ILE A 42 -5.62 14.19 -9.18
N PRO A 43 -6.49 15.07 -9.72
CA PRO A 43 -7.15 14.81 -11.00
C PRO A 43 -6.10 14.50 -12.08
N TYR A 44 -6.28 13.36 -12.76
CA TYR A 44 -5.43 12.97 -13.88
C TYR A 44 -5.64 13.94 -15.04
N THR A 45 -4.90 15.05 -15.05
CA THR A 45 -4.99 16.11 -16.07
C THR A 45 -3.65 16.37 -16.75
N ARG A 46 -2.69 15.46 -16.58
CA ARG A 46 -1.34 15.59 -17.12
C ARG A 46 -1.16 14.63 -18.27
N THR A 47 -1.45 15.10 -19.49
CA THR A 47 -0.95 14.57 -20.77
C THR A 47 -0.91 13.03 -20.90
N GLY A 48 -1.81 12.32 -20.24
CA GLY A 48 -2.04 10.92 -20.51
C GLY A 48 -2.53 10.83 -21.94
N ILE A 49 -1.72 10.26 -22.82
CA ILE A 49 -2.05 10.10 -24.25
C ILE A 49 -3.34 9.28 -24.43
N TYR A 50 -3.83 8.64 -23.38
CA TYR A 50 -5.02 7.81 -23.37
C TYR A 50 -5.96 8.24 -22.23
N ASN A 51 -7.16 8.69 -22.56
CA ASN A 51 -8.26 8.82 -21.59
C ASN A 51 -9.02 7.49 -21.58
N GLY A 52 -8.64 6.58 -20.68
CA GLY A 52 -9.40 5.35 -20.46
C GLY A 52 -10.61 5.60 -19.54
N THR A 53 -11.76 5.03 -19.89
CA THR A 53 -12.95 5.02 -18.99
C THR A 53 -13.10 3.70 -18.23
N ASP A 54 -12.33 2.68 -18.63
CA ASP A 54 -12.43 1.32 -18.12
C ASP A 54 -11.16 0.93 -17.36
N CYS A 55 -11.32 0.07 -16.35
CA CYS A 55 -10.28 -0.32 -15.41
C CYS A 55 -9.17 -1.19 -16.04
N HIS A 56 -9.48 -1.79 -17.20
CA HIS A 56 -8.51 -2.40 -18.11
C HIS A 56 -7.45 -1.41 -18.63
N SER A 57 -7.76 -0.12 -18.70
CA SER A 57 -6.83 0.91 -19.13
C SER A 57 -6.00 1.43 -17.96
N PHE A 58 -4.67 1.33 -18.06
CA PHE A 58 -3.76 1.93 -17.08
C PHE A 58 -3.79 3.48 -17.06
N ALA A 59 -4.45 4.08 -18.04
CA ALA A 59 -4.63 5.52 -18.15
C ALA A 59 -6.00 5.98 -17.62
N ILE A 60 -6.74 5.09 -16.93
CA ILE A 60 -7.92 5.48 -16.15
C ILE A 60 -7.54 6.53 -15.10
N ASP A 61 -8.43 7.49 -14.88
CA ASP A 61 -8.33 8.44 -13.78
C ASP A 61 -8.36 7.69 -12.44
N ASP A 62 -7.37 7.97 -11.60
CA ASP A 62 -7.20 7.37 -10.28
C ASP A 62 -8.43 7.60 -9.39
N ALA A 63 -9.19 8.68 -9.61
CA ALA A 63 -10.44 8.97 -8.91
C ALA A 63 -11.58 8.00 -9.22
N LYS A 64 -11.50 7.25 -10.33
CA LYS A 64 -12.52 6.27 -10.75
C LYS A 64 -12.25 4.86 -10.22
N ILE A 65 -11.14 4.64 -9.52
CA ILE A 65 -10.80 3.34 -8.93
C ILE A 65 -11.42 3.29 -7.55
N GLU A 66 -12.63 2.75 -7.46
CA GLU A 66 -13.44 2.73 -6.23
C GLU A 66 -12.75 1.94 -5.12
N GLU A 67 -12.04 0.86 -5.46
CA GLU A 67 -11.27 0.02 -4.54
C GLU A 67 -10.18 0.83 -3.82
N ASN A 68 -9.66 1.88 -4.45
CA ASN A 68 -8.67 2.75 -3.82
C ASN A 68 -9.28 3.75 -2.82
N SER A 69 -10.61 3.91 -2.86
CA SER A 69 -11.39 4.80 -1.98
C SER A 69 -12.19 4.05 -0.91
N HIS A 70 -12.60 2.80 -1.20
CA HIS A 70 -13.32 1.91 -0.30
C HIS A 70 -12.62 0.55 -0.30
N PHE A 71 -12.02 0.19 0.82
CA PHE A 71 -11.27 -1.05 0.97
C PHE A 71 -11.36 -1.58 2.39
N ASP A 72 -11.20 -2.88 2.55
CA ASP A 72 -11.15 -3.49 3.87
C ASP A 72 -9.71 -3.57 4.41
N LEU A 73 -9.58 -3.39 5.72
CA LEU A 73 -8.37 -3.60 6.50
C LEU A 73 -8.45 -4.99 7.14
N PRO A 74 -7.61 -5.95 6.74
CA PRO A 74 -7.47 -7.17 7.52
C PRO A 74 -6.81 -6.87 8.86
N VAL A 75 -7.40 -7.36 9.93
CA VAL A 75 -6.88 -7.20 11.29
C VAL A 75 -6.74 -8.55 11.94
N TYR A 76 -5.51 -8.89 12.34
CA TYR A 76 -5.26 -10.00 13.23
C TYR A 76 -5.67 -9.59 14.65
N LEU A 77 -6.47 -10.42 15.32
CA LEU A 77 -6.87 -10.25 16.72
C LEU A 77 -6.42 -11.46 17.53
N PRO A 78 -5.60 -11.29 18.58
CA PRO A 78 -5.42 -12.36 19.56
C PRO A 78 -6.75 -12.60 20.32
N ASN A 79 -6.97 -13.78 20.89
CA ASN A 79 -8.22 -14.06 21.64
C ASN A 79 -8.13 -13.74 23.14
N SER A 80 -7.44 -12.65 23.50
CA SER A 80 -7.03 -12.39 24.90
C SER A 80 -7.76 -11.24 25.59
N SER A 81 -8.44 -10.36 24.86
CA SER A 81 -9.07 -9.16 25.46
C SER A 81 -10.38 -8.75 24.78
N SER A 82 -11.27 -8.12 25.55
CA SER A 82 -12.48 -7.47 25.05
C SER A 82 -12.18 -6.16 24.32
N LYS A 83 -11.12 -5.44 24.74
CA LYS A 83 -10.54 -4.27 24.06
C LYS A 83 -9.02 -4.19 24.25
N TYR A 84 -8.32 -3.63 23.26
CA TYR A 84 -6.87 -3.48 23.28
C TYR A 84 -6.47 -2.01 23.39
N ASN A 85 -5.55 -1.71 24.30
CA ASN A 85 -4.96 -0.37 24.45
C ASN A 85 -3.72 -0.14 23.58
N LYS A 86 -3.28 -1.17 22.82
CA LYS A 86 -2.15 -1.09 21.89
C LYS A 86 -2.40 -1.92 20.64
N ALA A 87 -1.97 -1.42 19.49
CA ALA A 87 -2.05 -2.11 18.20
C ALA A 87 -0.76 -1.94 17.40
N ILE A 88 -0.56 -2.76 16.37
CA ILE A 88 0.55 -2.65 15.42
C ILE A 88 -0.03 -2.43 14.02
N VAL A 89 0.42 -1.40 13.31
CA VAL A 89 0.19 -1.25 11.87
C VAL A 89 1.32 -1.94 11.10
N LEU A 90 0.97 -2.84 10.19
CA LEU A 90 1.91 -3.52 9.30
C LEU A 90 1.82 -2.90 7.90
N LEU A 91 2.94 -2.34 7.42
CA LEU A 91 3.07 -1.77 6.08
C LEU A 91 3.84 -2.71 5.14
N HIS A 92 3.26 -3.00 3.98
CA HIS A 92 3.78 -3.96 3.01
C HIS A 92 4.77 -3.33 1.99
N GLY A 93 5.36 -4.19 1.15
CA GLY A 93 6.31 -3.81 0.10
C GLY A 93 5.68 -3.34 -1.21
N LEU A 94 6.49 -2.90 -2.16
CA LEU A 94 5.99 -2.35 -3.43
C LEU A 94 5.46 -3.46 -4.35
N ASN A 95 4.38 -3.15 -5.08
CA ASN A 95 3.70 -4.04 -6.04
C ASN A 95 3.13 -5.34 -5.46
N GLU A 96 2.76 -5.35 -4.17
CA GLU A 96 2.05 -6.47 -3.56
C GLU A 96 0.58 -6.53 -3.99
N ARG A 97 0.09 -7.75 -4.22
CA ARG A 97 -1.29 -8.07 -4.67
C ARG A 97 -2.04 -9.03 -3.74
N SER A 98 -1.39 -9.52 -2.69
CA SER A 98 -1.99 -10.47 -1.75
C SER A 98 -1.33 -10.38 -0.38
N TRP A 99 -2.14 -10.58 0.66
CA TRP A 99 -1.69 -10.61 2.04
C TRP A 99 -0.99 -11.92 2.44
N HIS A 100 -1.01 -12.99 1.63
CA HIS A 100 -0.53 -14.32 2.05
C HIS A 100 0.89 -14.32 2.65
N LYS A 101 1.79 -13.50 2.09
CA LYS A 101 3.17 -13.35 2.60
C LYS A 101 3.23 -12.74 4.00
N TYR A 102 2.28 -11.88 4.32
CA TYR A 102 2.21 -11.08 5.53
C TYR A 102 1.36 -11.71 6.63
N LEU A 103 0.48 -12.67 6.30
CA LEU A 103 -0.35 -13.36 7.30
C LEU A 103 0.49 -14.02 8.41
N PRO A 104 1.57 -14.78 8.11
CA PRO A 104 2.42 -15.35 9.16
C PRO A 104 3.13 -14.28 10.00
N TRP A 105 3.41 -13.10 9.42
CA TRP A 105 4.03 -11.99 10.14
C TRP A 105 3.04 -11.37 11.13
N ALA A 106 1.82 -11.09 10.67
CA ALA A 106 0.74 -10.60 11.52
C ALA A 106 0.43 -11.58 12.65
N HIS A 107 0.34 -12.88 12.35
CA HIS A 107 0.18 -13.93 13.35
C HIS A 107 1.33 -13.95 14.37
N SER A 108 2.59 -13.94 13.91
CA SER A 108 3.75 -13.98 14.82
C SER A 108 3.85 -12.74 15.70
N LEU A 109 3.59 -11.55 15.13
CA LEU A 109 3.59 -10.29 15.85
C LEU A 109 2.48 -10.27 16.90
N GLY A 110 1.25 -10.62 16.50
CA GLY A 110 0.10 -10.59 17.39
C GLY A 110 0.20 -11.61 18.53
N GLN A 111 0.63 -12.84 18.25
CA GLN A 111 0.87 -13.86 19.29
C GLN A 111 1.95 -13.42 20.29
N LYS A 112 3.10 -12.95 19.81
CA LYS A 112 4.24 -12.62 20.69
C LYS A 112 4.06 -11.35 21.50
N THR A 113 3.25 -10.41 20.99
CA THR A 113 3.05 -9.11 21.65
C THR A 113 1.69 -9.01 22.34
N ASN A 114 0.80 -9.97 22.10
CA ASN A 114 -0.60 -9.95 22.48
C ASN A 114 -1.31 -8.66 22.05
N ARG A 115 -1.09 -8.24 20.79
CA ARG A 115 -1.65 -7.01 20.21
C ARG A 115 -2.34 -7.29 18.88
N PRO A 116 -3.42 -6.56 18.56
CA PRO A 116 -3.95 -6.52 17.20
C PRO A 116 -2.90 -6.08 16.19
N VAL A 117 -2.93 -6.69 15.00
CA VAL A 117 -2.07 -6.29 13.87
C VAL A 117 -2.95 -5.89 12.69
N ILE A 118 -2.93 -4.60 12.36
CA ILE A 118 -3.69 -4.01 11.26
C ILE A 118 -2.82 -4.06 10.00
N LEU A 119 -3.22 -4.87 9.02
CA LEU A 119 -2.55 -4.96 7.72
C LEU A 119 -3.05 -3.80 6.85
N PHE A 120 -2.23 -2.76 6.71
CA PHE A 120 -2.66 -1.53 6.04
C PHE A 120 -2.24 -1.51 4.56
N PRO A 121 -3.20 -1.52 3.61
CA PRO A 121 -2.90 -1.49 2.18
C PRO A 121 -2.52 -0.07 1.72
N LEU A 122 -1.37 0.04 1.07
CA LEU A 122 -0.97 1.28 0.39
C LEU A 122 -1.83 1.50 -0.86
N ALA A 123 -2.00 2.75 -1.27
CA ALA A 123 -2.80 3.12 -2.42
C ALA A 123 -2.41 2.31 -3.67
N PHE A 124 -3.42 1.76 -4.37
CA PHE A 124 -3.28 0.90 -5.56
C PHE A 124 -2.56 -0.45 -5.37
N HIS A 125 -2.40 -0.90 -4.14
CA HIS A 125 -1.84 -2.21 -3.79
C HIS A 125 -2.87 -3.08 -3.09
N MET A 126 -2.61 -4.39 -3.00
CA MET A 126 -3.53 -5.33 -2.35
C MET A 126 -4.96 -5.17 -2.91
N ASN A 127 -5.96 -4.97 -2.04
CA ASN A 127 -7.35 -4.72 -2.36
C ASN A 127 -7.67 -3.24 -2.63
N ARG A 128 -6.67 -2.40 -2.92
CA ARG A 128 -6.84 -1.00 -3.35
C ARG A 128 -6.51 -0.77 -4.83
N GLY A 129 -6.05 -1.80 -5.53
CA GLY A 129 -5.85 -1.76 -6.97
C GLY A 129 -7.02 -2.40 -7.70
N CYS A 130 -7.16 -2.12 -8.99
CA CYS A 130 -8.12 -2.84 -9.81
C CYS A 130 -7.76 -4.33 -9.88
N ASP A 131 -8.76 -5.20 -9.69
CA ASP A 131 -8.60 -6.66 -9.72
C ASP A 131 -8.00 -7.17 -11.03
N ASP A 132 -8.30 -6.51 -12.16
CA ASP A 132 -7.79 -6.89 -13.48
C ASP A 132 -6.27 -6.84 -13.58
N TRP A 133 -5.62 -6.00 -12.78
CA TRP A 133 -4.16 -5.91 -12.76
C TRP A 133 -3.50 -7.18 -12.24
N SER A 134 -4.28 -8.05 -11.59
CA SER A 134 -3.85 -9.38 -11.14
C SER A 134 -4.29 -10.50 -12.09
N ASN A 135 -4.97 -10.19 -13.21
CA ASN A 135 -5.46 -11.17 -14.17
C ASN A 135 -4.46 -11.38 -15.33
N PRO A 136 -3.81 -12.56 -15.45
CA PRO A 136 -2.86 -12.83 -16.52
C PRO A 136 -3.42 -12.63 -17.93
N ARG A 137 -4.67 -13.02 -18.16
CA ARG A 137 -5.28 -12.95 -19.50
C ARG A 137 -5.43 -11.50 -19.97
N LEU A 138 -5.81 -10.60 -19.07
CA LEU A 138 -5.95 -9.18 -19.37
C LEU A 138 -4.61 -8.47 -19.47
N MET A 139 -3.62 -8.91 -18.69
CA MET A 139 -2.32 -8.25 -18.59
C MET A 139 -1.30 -8.69 -19.66
N ILE A 140 -1.43 -9.90 -20.22
CA ILE A 140 -0.52 -10.42 -21.26
C ILE A 140 -0.46 -9.51 -22.51
N PRO A 141 -1.57 -9.02 -23.09
CA PRO A 141 -1.51 -8.11 -24.24
C PRO A 141 -0.68 -6.85 -23.97
N HIS A 142 -0.85 -6.23 -22.79
CA HIS A 142 -0.06 -5.07 -22.40
C HIS A 142 1.43 -5.40 -22.23
N LEU A 143 1.74 -6.58 -21.68
CA LEU A 143 3.12 -7.05 -21.56
C LEU A 143 3.76 -7.26 -22.93
N THR A 144 3.02 -7.83 -23.89
CA THR A 144 3.50 -8.04 -25.26
C THR A 144 3.83 -6.72 -25.93
N ASN A 145 2.91 -5.76 -25.91
CA ASN A 145 3.13 -4.40 -26.44
C ASN A 145 4.35 -3.74 -25.78
N ARG A 146 4.44 -3.81 -24.44
CA ARG A 146 5.58 -3.23 -23.71
C ARG A 146 6.93 -3.86 -24.07
N LYS A 147 6.97 -5.13 -24.47
CA LYS A 147 8.16 -5.86 -24.92
C LYS A 147 8.51 -5.67 -26.40
N GLU A 148 7.72 -4.89 -27.15
CA GLU A 148 8.11 -4.44 -28.49
C GLU A 148 9.34 -3.53 -28.39
N ASN A 149 9.42 -2.71 -27.35
CA ASN A 149 10.63 -1.99 -27.00
C ASN A 149 11.66 -2.94 -26.34
N LYS A 150 12.69 -3.32 -27.10
CA LYS A 150 13.74 -4.25 -26.67
C LYS A 150 14.68 -3.69 -25.59
N ASP A 151 14.69 -2.38 -25.36
CA ASP A 151 15.50 -1.76 -24.31
C ASP A 151 14.90 -1.93 -22.91
N ILE A 152 13.62 -2.35 -22.83
CA ILE A 152 12.93 -2.57 -21.55
C ILE A 152 13.23 -3.97 -21.01
N SER A 153 14.11 -4.02 -20.00
CA SER A 153 14.39 -5.23 -19.24
C SER A 153 13.47 -5.39 -18.02
N MET A 154 13.31 -6.64 -17.55
CA MET A 154 12.55 -7.04 -16.35
C MET A 154 11.03 -6.83 -16.41
N ALA A 155 10.45 -6.54 -17.58
CA ALA A 155 9.00 -6.52 -17.76
C ALA A 155 8.39 -7.94 -17.64
N THR A 156 7.42 -8.09 -16.74
CA THR A 156 6.68 -9.34 -16.54
C THR A 156 5.19 -9.07 -16.34
N PHE A 157 4.39 -10.13 -16.38
CA PHE A 157 2.99 -10.05 -15.99
C PHE A 157 2.80 -9.48 -14.57
N ALA A 158 3.70 -9.80 -13.63
CA ALA A 158 3.55 -9.37 -12.25
C ALA A 158 3.72 -7.86 -12.04
N ASN A 159 4.48 -7.18 -12.91
CA ASN A 159 4.81 -5.76 -12.74
C ASN A 159 4.27 -4.85 -13.85
N ILE A 160 3.61 -5.39 -14.88
CA ILE A 160 3.18 -4.62 -16.06
C ILE A 160 2.26 -3.46 -15.69
N ALA A 161 1.28 -3.69 -14.83
CA ALA A 161 0.32 -2.67 -14.42
C ALA A 161 0.99 -1.49 -13.73
N LEU A 162 1.80 -1.77 -12.69
CA LEU A 162 2.55 -0.72 -11.99
C LEU A 162 3.53 -0.02 -12.93
N SER A 163 4.27 -0.79 -13.74
CA SER A 163 5.30 -0.24 -14.61
C SER A 163 4.72 0.67 -15.70
N GLN A 164 3.58 0.30 -16.27
CA GLN A 164 2.89 1.15 -17.25
C GLN A 164 2.39 2.43 -16.59
N ARG A 165 1.64 2.32 -15.49
CA ARG A 165 1.09 3.49 -14.77
C ARG A 165 2.16 4.50 -14.37
N LEU A 166 3.33 4.04 -13.92
CA LEU A 166 4.45 4.91 -13.54
C LEU A 166 5.28 5.42 -14.73
N SER A 167 5.23 4.72 -15.87
CA SER A 167 5.82 5.24 -17.11
C SER A 167 4.98 6.35 -17.71
N ASP A 168 3.65 6.19 -17.65
CA ASP A 168 2.67 7.15 -18.16
C ASP A 168 2.64 8.42 -17.32
N ASP A 169 2.58 8.28 -15.99
CA ASP A 169 2.63 9.41 -15.06
C ASP A 169 3.47 9.08 -13.81
N PRO A 170 4.76 9.48 -13.80
CA PRO A 170 5.64 9.34 -12.65
C PRO A 170 5.14 10.04 -11.37
N LEU A 171 4.27 11.05 -11.48
CA LEU A 171 3.71 11.75 -10.32
C LEU A 171 2.85 10.81 -9.47
N ARG A 172 2.28 9.74 -10.06
CA ARG A 172 1.52 8.72 -9.34
C ARG A 172 2.25 8.13 -8.15
N PHE A 173 3.58 8.06 -8.19
CA PHE A 173 4.36 7.58 -7.05
C PHE A 173 4.22 8.49 -5.81
N PHE A 174 4.26 9.82 -6.00
CA PHE A 174 4.04 10.78 -4.92
C PHE A 174 2.58 10.83 -4.49
N THR A 175 1.62 10.85 -5.42
CA THR A 175 0.20 10.99 -5.07
C THR A 175 -0.33 9.78 -4.34
N SER A 176 0.04 8.57 -4.77
CA SER A 176 -0.27 7.33 -4.05
C SER A 176 0.38 7.28 -2.67
N GLY A 177 1.63 7.77 -2.54
CA GLY A 177 2.31 7.93 -1.26
C GLY A 177 1.58 8.90 -0.32
N LYS A 178 1.20 10.09 -0.81
CA LYS A 178 0.46 11.11 -0.04
C LYS A 178 -0.91 10.59 0.38
N GLN A 179 -1.65 9.93 -0.52
CA GLN A 179 -2.92 9.30 -0.18
C GLN A 179 -2.75 8.24 0.91
N SER A 180 -1.73 7.37 0.79
CA SER A 180 -1.45 6.36 1.81
C SER A 180 -1.11 6.98 3.17
N ALA A 181 -0.33 8.07 3.18
CA ALA A 181 -0.01 8.81 4.41
C ALA A 181 -1.27 9.43 5.04
N ASN A 182 -2.10 10.11 4.24
CA ASN A 182 -3.34 10.71 4.70
C ASN A 182 -4.32 9.67 5.26
N ASP A 183 -4.45 8.53 4.58
CA ASP A 183 -5.32 7.45 5.03
C ASP A 183 -4.79 6.80 6.33
N LEU A 184 -3.46 6.72 6.51
CA LEU A 184 -2.85 6.31 7.78
C LEU A 184 -3.15 7.31 8.90
N ILE A 185 -3.00 8.61 8.64
CA ILE A 185 -3.33 9.67 9.61
C ILE A 185 -4.80 9.57 10.00
N GLN A 186 -5.70 9.42 9.03
CA GLN A 186 -7.12 9.21 9.27
C GLN A 186 -7.38 7.98 10.15
N LEU A 187 -6.71 6.85 9.90
CA LEU A 187 -6.81 5.65 10.74
C LEU A 187 -6.35 5.94 12.18
N LEU A 188 -5.20 6.59 12.36
CA LEU A 188 -4.68 6.93 13.69
C LEU A 188 -5.64 7.87 14.44
N GLU A 189 -6.23 8.85 13.76
CA GLU A 189 -7.23 9.75 14.33
C GLU A 189 -8.50 9.00 14.75
N GLN A 190 -8.99 8.06 13.93
CA GLN A 190 -10.13 7.21 14.26
C GLN A 190 -9.86 6.34 15.50
N ILE A 191 -8.67 5.74 15.59
CA ILE A 191 -8.25 4.96 16.77
C ILE A 191 -8.18 5.87 18.01
N ASN A 192 -7.56 7.05 17.88
CA ASN A 192 -7.44 8.01 18.98
C ASN A 192 -8.81 8.49 19.49
N GLN A 193 -9.78 8.65 18.59
CA GLN A 193 -11.16 9.04 18.93
C GLN A 193 -11.99 7.88 19.49
N GLY A 194 -11.51 6.63 19.40
CA GLY A 194 -12.21 5.44 19.85
C GLY A 194 -13.30 4.95 18.88
N SER A 195 -13.21 5.32 17.60
CA SER A 195 -14.15 4.87 16.56
C SER A 195 -13.69 3.58 15.84
N PHE A 196 -12.45 3.14 16.08
CA PHE A 196 -11.97 1.85 15.58
C PHE A 196 -12.46 0.71 16.50
N PRO A 197 -13.10 -0.35 15.95
CA PRO A 197 -13.59 -1.48 16.76
C PRO A 197 -12.48 -2.12 17.60
N PHE A 198 -12.83 -2.81 18.70
CA PHE A 198 -11.95 -3.57 19.61
C PHE A 198 -10.72 -2.84 20.18
N LEU A 199 -10.46 -1.58 19.83
CA LEU A 199 -9.43 -0.75 20.45
C LEU A 199 -10.04 0.18 21.50
N GLU A 200 -9.26 0.49 22.53
CA GLU A 200 -9.58 1.56 23.47
C GLU A 200 -9.38 2.93 22.82
N LYS A 201 -10.13 3.93 23.28
CA LYS A 201 -9.90 5.32 22.89
C LYS A 201 -8.48 5.72 23.29
N GLY A 202 -7.72 6.28 22.34
CA GLY A 202 -6.33 6.67 22.57
C GLY A 202 -5.35 5.48 22.62
N ALA A 203 -5.73 4.32 22.07
CA ALA A 203 -4.83 3.18 21.98
C ALA A 203 -3.52 3.54 21.26
N GLN A 204 -2.38 3.11 21.81
CA GLN A 204 -1.07 3.36 21.21
C GLN A 204 -0.88 2.47 19.96
N VAL A 205 -0.49 3.07 18.85
CA VAL A 205 -0.21 2.35 17.60
C VAL A 205 1.28 2.37 17.32
N ASP A 206 1.91 1.20 17.22
CA ASP A 206 3.29 1.05 16.74
C ASP A 206 3.31 0.53 15.30
N PHE A 207 4.45 0.62 14.62
CA PHE A 207 4.57 0.32 13.21
C PHE A 207 5.61 -0.78 12.95
N PHE A 208 5.24 -1.75 12.13
CA PHE A 208 6.13 -2.70 11.49
C PHE A 208 6.10 -2.46 9.99
N SER A 209 7.17 -1.90 9.42
CA SER A 209 7.19 -1.51 8.02
C SER A 209 8.20 -2.33 7.21
N TYR A 210 7.81 -2.73 6.00
CA TYR A 210 8.64 -3.48 5.08
C TYR A 210 8.83 -2.75 3.74
N SER A 211 10.06 -2.72 3.22
CA SER A 211 10.36 -2.21 1.88
C SER A 211 9.80 -0.79 1.66
N ILE A 212 8.98 -0.54 0.62
CA ILE A 212 8.41 0.79 0.37
C ILE A 212 7.51 1.30 1.50
N GLY A 213 6.86 0.40 2.25
CA GLY A 213 6.13 0.75 3.47
C GLY A 213 7.05 1.44 4.49
N SER A 214 8.33 1.06 4.54
CA SER A 214 9.32 1.74 5.39
C SER A 214 9.68 3.13 4.88
N PHE A 215 9.69 3.34 3.57
CA PHE A 215 9.90 4.68 3.00
C PHE A 215 8.76 5.62 3.41
N LEU A 216 7.51 5.16 3.30
CA LEU A 216 6.35 5.91 3.77
C LEU A 216 6.38 6.16 5.29
N ALA A 217 6.68 5.12 6.08
CA ALA A 217 6.75 5.24 7.54
C ALA A 217 7.80 6.25 7.99
N GLN A 218 8.98 6.26 7.37
CA GLN A 218 10.01 7.26 7.66
C GLN A 218 9.51 8.68 7.37
N ILE A 219 8.84 8.90 6.24
CA ILE A 219 8.26 10.21 5.90
C ILE A 219 7.23 10.61 6.97
N LEU A 220 6.34 9.70 7.36
CA LEU A 220 5.32 9.97 8.38
C LEU A 220 5.94 10.30 9.75
N PHE A 221 6.97 9.56 10.18
CA PHE A 221 7.64 9.78 11.46
C PHE A 221 8.51 11.04 11.49
N LEU A 222 9.13 11.40 10.36
CA LEU A 222 9.90 12.64 10.24
C LEU A 222 8.99 13.87 10.17
N ALA A 223 7.87 13.78 9.44
CA ALA A 223 6.93 14.89 9.30
C ALA A 223 6.01 15.05 10.53
N ASN A 224 5.63 13.93 11.16
CA ASN A 224 4.75 13.81 12.33
C ASN A 224 3.57 14.82 12.33
N PRO A 225 2.74 14.85 11.27
CA PRO A 225 1.66 15.82 11.16
C PRO A 225 0.69 15.65 12.33
N ASN A 226 0.27 16.77 12.94
CA ASN A 226 -0.60 16.78 14.12
C ASN A 226 -0.11 15.91 15.29
N GLU A 227 1.21 15.64 15.37
CA GLU A 227 1.83 14.84 16.43
C GLU A 227 1.28 13.39 16.56
N VAL A 228 0.66 12.85 15.50
CA VAL A 228 -0.07 11.57 15.53
C VAL A 228 0.79 10.34 15.79
N VAL A 229 2.11 10.41 15.59
CA VAL A 229 3.05 9.30 15.85
C VAL A 229 4.06 9.59 16.96
N SER A 230 3.84 10.63 17.78
CA SER A 230 4.80 11.07 18.81
C SER A 230 5.13 10.01 19.87
N TYR A 231 4.18 9.10 20.15
CA TYR A 231 4.37 7.99 21.11
C TYR A 231 4.49 6.62 20.43
N SER A 232 4.48 6.61 19.10
CA SER A 232 4.59 5.38 18.31
C SER A 232 6.05 4.94 18.21
N LYS A 233 6.26 3.62 18.18
CA LYS A 233 7.54 3.00 17.83
C LYS A 233 7.52 2.53 16.38
N LEU A 234 8.64 2.65 15.68
CA LEU A 234 8.80 2.20 14.30
C LEU A 234 9.88 1.12 14.20
N PHE A 235 9.51 -0.04 13.66
CA PHE A 235 10.45 -1.06 13.21
C PHE A 235 10.52 -1.06 11.68
N ILE A 236 11.74 -0.95 11.13
CA ILE A 236 12.01 -0.91 9.69
C ILE A 236 12.68 -2.21 9.25
N PHE A 237 12.10 -2.87 8.24
CA PHE A 237 12.66 -4.08 7.64
C PHE A 237 12.87 -3.93 6.13
N CYS A 238 14.10 -4.18 5.67
CA CYS A 238 14.49 -4.09 4.25
C CYS A 238 14.06 -2.77 3.57
N GLY A 239 14.16 -1.65 4.29
CA GLY A 239 13.89 -0.30 3.81
C GLY A 239 14.88 0.70 4.43
N GLY A 240 14.64 1.99 4.31
CA GLY A 240 15.55 3.01 4.88
C GLY A 240 16.46 3.73 3.88
N SER A 241 16.39 3.39 2.59
CA SER A 241 17.21 4.04 1.58
C SER A 241 16.67 5.41 1.16
N LEU A 242 17.58 6.31 0.80
CA LEU A 242 17.26 7.55 0.10
C LEU A 242 16.76 7.22 -1.31
N PHE A 243 15.77 7.98 -1.81
CA PHE A 243 15.16 7.73 -3.12
C PHE A 243 16.20 7.72 -4.26
N ASN A 244 17.19 8.62 -4.23
CA ASN A 244 18.24 8.70 -5.24
C ASN A 244 19.20 7.50 -5.25
N ALA A 245 19.25 6.73 -4.16
CA ALA A 245 20.07 5.54 -3.98
C ALA A 245 19.28 4.24 -4.14
N MET A 246 17.97 4.30 -4.40
CA MET A 246 17.15 3.13 -4.68
C MET A 246 17.44 2.56 -6.09
N ASN A 247 17.25 1.25 -6.25
CA ASN A 247 17.09 0.60 -7.56
C ASN A 247 15.78 -0.19 -7.57
N GLY A 248 14.78 0.34 -8.26
CA GLY A 248 13.44 -0.27 -8.31
C GLY A 248 13.29 -1.40 -9.33
N THR A 249 14.25 -1.59 -10.23
CA THR A 249 14.12 -2.55 -11.33
C THR A 249 14.13 -3.99 -10.83
N SER A 250 13.01 -4.71 -11.02
CA SER A 250 12.85 -6.11 -10.63
C SER A 250 11.66 -6.73 -11.36
N ARG A 251 11.76 -8.03 -11.66
CA ARG A 251 10.69 -8.82 -12.26
C ARG A 251 9.38 -8.80 -11.45
N LEU A 252 9.45 -8.52 -10.16
CA LEU A 252 8.31 -8.53 -9.24
C LEU A 252 7.84 -7.13 -8.82
N ILE A 253 8.62 -6.07 -9.11
CA ILE A 253 8.33 -4.71 -8.63
C ILE A 253 7.97 -3.80 -9.80
N MET A 254 8.98 -3.37 -10.57
CA MET A 254 8.80 -2.56 -11.78
C MET A 254 9.94 -2.82 -12.76
N ASP A 255 9.70 -2.61 -14.04
CA ASP A 255 10.77 -2.76 -15.04
C ASP A 255 11.71 -1.55 -15.12
N SER A 256 12.72 -1.69 -15.98
CA SER A 256 13.77 -0.69 -16.17
C SER A 256 13.26 0.64 -16.72
N HIS A 257 12.24 0.64 -17.57
CA HIS A 257 11.70 1.88 -18.13
C HIS A 257 10.94 2.67 -17.08
N ALA A 258 10.03 2.01 -16.34
CA ALA A 258 9.29 2.64 -15.26
C ALA A 258 10.22 3.27 -14.21
N PHE A 259 11.25 2.52 -13.79
CA PHE A 259 12.22 3.03 -12.84
C PHE A 259 13.02 4.22 -13.40
N ARG A 260 13.43 4.18 -14.67
CA ARG A 260 14.13 5.29 -15.33
C ARG A 260 13.25 6.54 -15.43
N SER A 261 11.97 6.39 -15.79
CA SER A 261 10.99 7.49 -15.86
C SER A 261 10.78 8.13 -14.49
N LEU A 262 10.60 7.32 -13.44
CA LEU A 262 10.52 7.81 -12.06
C LEU A 262 11.77 8.59 -11.66
N ARG A 263 12.94 7.98 -11.84
CA ARG A 263 14.21 8.60 -11.45
C ARG A 263 14.43 9.93 -12.17
N LYS A 264 14.17 9.98 -13.48
CA LYS A 264 14.26 11.22 -14.28
C LYS A 264 13.30 12.28 -13.75
N TYR A 265 12.05 11.92 -13.48
CA TYR A 265 11.05 12.86 -13.02
C TYR A 265 11.40 13.46 -11.65
N TYR A 266 11.69 12.63 -10.65
CA TYR A 266 11.96 13.12 -9.29
C TYR A 266 13.30 13.85 -9.14
N LEU A 267 14.32 13.49 -9.93
CA LEU A 267 15.61 14.16 -9.85
C LEU A 267 15.67 15.46 -10.67
N ASN A 268 14.88 15.58 -11.75
CA ASN A 268 15.01 16.70 -12.69
C ASN A 268 13.76 17.59 -12.78
N ASN A 269 12.56 17.02 -12.71
CA ASN A 269 11.32 17.73 -13.07
C ASN A 269 10.48 18.11 -11.86
N PHE A 270 10.45 17.26 -10.82
CA PHE A 270 9.53 17.41 -9.69
C PHE A 270 9.68 18.77 -8.99
N LEU A 271 10.90 19.15 -8.64
CA LEU A 271 11.16 20.44 -7.99
C LEU A 271 10.73 21.64 -8.85
N PHE A 272 10.94 21.56 -10.16
CA PHE A 272 10.51 22.62 -11.08
C PHE A 272 8.98 22.78 -11.08
N GLU A 273 8.26 21.67 -11.14
CA GLU A 273 6.79 21.67 -11.16
C GLU A 273 6.15 22.14 -9.86
N THR A 274 6.81 21.94 -8.71
CA THR A 274 6.34 22.51 -7.43
C THR A 274 6.44 24.04 -7.39
N ARG A 275 7.35 24.63 -8.18
CA ARG A 275 7.62 26.08 -8.24
C ARG A 275 6.85 26.79 -9.35
N SER A 276 6.39 26.07 -10.37
CA SER A 276 5.57 26.60 -11.47
C SER A 276 4.07 26.45 -11.18
N ARG A 277 3.19 27.18 -11.91
CA ARG A 277 1.72 27.02 -11.82
C ARG A 277 1.27 25.70 -12.48
N SER A 278 1.64 24.58 -11.87
CA SER A 278 1.28 23.23 -12.32
C SER A 278 0.15 22.63 -11.47
N PRO A 279 -0.58 21.61 -11.93
CA PRO A 279 -1.54 20.89 -11.10
C PRO A 279 -0.96 20.38 -9.77
N LEU A 280 0.32 19.98 -9.77
CA LEU A 280 1.05 19.58 -8.56
C LEU A 280 1.21 20.74 -7.59
N SER A 281 1.58 21.94 -8.07
CA SER A 281 1.73 23.12 -7.22
C SER A 281 0.42 23.54 -6.55
N SER A 282 -0.71 23.38 -7.23
CA SER A 282 -2.03 23.66 -6.68
C SER A 282 -2.50 22.60 -5.69
N PHE A 283 -1.99 21.37 -5.80
CA PHE A 283 -2.35 20.25 -4.92
C PHE A 283 -1.49 20.15 -3.64
N ILE A 284 -0.26 20.68 -3.69
CA ILE A 284 0.62 20.69 -2.51
C ILE A 284 0.33 21.88 -1.60
N LYS A 285 -0.22 22.98 -2.14
CA LYS A 285 -0.75 24.11 -1.35
C LYS A 285 -2.04 23.72 -0.63
#